data_AF-A0A418ECE7-F1
#
_entry.id   AF-A0A418ECE7-F1
#
_cell.length_a   1.000
_cell.length_b   1.000
_cell.length_c   1.000
_cell.angle_alpha   90.00
_cell.angle_beta   90.00
_cell.angle_gamma   90.00
#
_symmetry.space_group_name_H-M   'P 1'
#
loop_
_entity.id
_entity.type
_entity.pdbx_description
1 polymer ?
#
loop_
_entity_poly.entity_id
_entity_poly.type
_entity_poly.pdbx_seq_one_letter_code
_entity_poly.pdbx_strand_id
1 'polypeptide(L)' 'MYAITNVLTTTHMITWIKLNQWNWLLNYISTKKPNAACISLLKLLQCFCKRHGFTRQRPTKKKLKQTVLAEVQEEFAS' A
#
# COMPACT_ATOMS: atom_id res chain seq x y z
N MET A 1 -1.39 7.75 18.64
CA MET A 1 -0.42 6.64 18.56
C MET A 1 -0.37 6.13 17.13
N TYR A 2 0.68 6.44 16.36
CA TYR A 2 0.83 5.93 15.00
C TYR A 2 1.20 4.44 15.09
N ALA A 3 0.28 3.54 14.73
CA ALA A 3 0.56 2.12 14.74
C ALA A 3 1.65 1.80 13.70
N ILE A 4 2.70 1.07 14.12
CA ILE A 4 3.85 0.61 13.31
C ILE A 4 3.38 -0.05 12.00
N THR A 5 2.16 -0.60 11.99
CA THR A 5 1.51 -1.25 10.86
C THR A 5 1.22 -0.34 9.66
N ASN A 6 1.07 0.97 9.86
CA ASN A 6 0.81 1.92 8.77
C ASN A 6 2.09 2.33 8.03
N VAL A 7 3.27 2.04 8.59
CA VAL A 7 4.55 2.49 8.03
C VAL A 7 4.89 1.70 6.77
N LEU A 8 4.74 0.37 6.80
CA LEU A 8 5.15 -0.51 5.69
C LEU A 8 4.31 -0.32 4.40
N THR A 9 2.99 -0.24 4.52
CA THR A 9 2.09 -0.02 3.37
C THR A 9 2.33 1.35 2.73
N THR A 10 2.57 2.36 3.57
CA THR A 10 2.86 3.72 3.10
C THR A 10 4.23 3.77 2.39
N THR A 11 5.23 3.04 2.85
CA THR A 11 6.54 2.94 2.19
C THR A 11 6.43 2.35 0.78
N HIS A 12 5.72 1.23 0.61
CA HIS A 12 5.53 0.64 -0.72
C HIS A 12 4.79 1.58 -1.68
N MET A 13 3.76 2.28 -1.20
CA MET A 13 3.05 3.27 -2.01
C MET A 13 3.96 4.45 -2.40
N ILE A 14 4.80 4.94 -1.49
CA ILE A 14 5.77 6.00 -1.81
C ILE A 14 6.75 5.53 -2.88
N THR A 15 7.29 4.32 -2.77
CA THR A 15 8.18 3.75 -3.79
C THR A 15 7.47 3.65 -5.14
N TRP A 16 6.24 3.13 -5.17
CA TRP A 16 5.47 3.02 -6.41
C TRP A 16 5.20 4.40 -7.03
N ILE A 17 4.82 5.41 -6.24
CA ILE A 17 4.59 6.77 -6.71
C ILE A 17 5.87 7.38 -7.28
N LYS A 18 7.01 7.20 -6.60
CA LYS A 18 8.29 7.72 -7.10
C LYS A 18 8.67 7.13 -8.45
N LEU A 19 8.40 5.84 -8.65
CA LEU A 19 8.75 5.13 -9.88
C LEU A 19 7.78 5.43 -11.03
N ASN A 20 6.49 5.59 -10.74
CA ASN A 20 5.45 5.61 -11.78
C ASN A 20 4.78 6.97 -11.95
N GLN A 21 4.83 7.84 -10.94
CA GLN A 21 4.03 9.06 -10.83
C GLN A 21 4.87 10.23 -10.32
N TRP A 22 6.13 10.31 -10.74
CA TRP A 22 7.09 11.32 -10.29
C TRP A 22 6.61 12.76 -10.53
N ASN A 23 6.08 13.05 -11.72
CA ASN A 23 5.55 14.38 -12.06
C ASN A 23 4.37 14.77 -11.17
N TRP A 24 3.47 13.81 -10.89
CA TRP A 24 2.37 14.04 -9.97
C TRP A 24 2.89 14.31 -8.55
N LEU A 25 3.92 13.58 -8.09
CA LEU A 25 4.52 13.78 -6.77
C LEU A 25 5.14 15.17 -6.63
N LEU A 26 5.89 15.64 -7.64
CA LEU A 26 6.48 16.98 -7.64
C LEU A 26 5.40 18.07 -7.63
N ASN A 27 4.38 17.94 -8.48
CA ASN A 27 3.25 18.87 -8.50
C ASN A 27 2.49 18.86 -7.17
N TYR A 28 2.30 17.70 -6.55
CA TYR A 28 1.65 17.62 -5.25
C TYR A 28 2.47 18.34 -4.17
N ILE A 29 3.78 18.07 -4.10
CA ILE A 29 4.69 18.67 -3.12
C ILE A 29 4.77 20.19 -3.29
N SER A 30 4.76 20.71 -4.53
CA SER A 30 4.83 22.16 -4.78
C SER A 30 3.62 22.93 -4.24
N THR A 31 2.47 22.28 -4.08
CA THR A 31 1.28 22.89 -3.44
C THR A 31 1.36 22.98 -1.91
N LYS A 32 2.39 22.38 -1.28
CA LYS A 32 2.50 22.28 0.18
C LYS A 32 3.60 23.18 0.72
N LYS A 33 3.44 23.60 1.98
CA LYS A 33 4.52 24.28 2.72
C LYS A 33 5.73 23.34 2.82
N PRO A 34 6.98 23.82 2.65
CA PRO A 34 8.18 22.97 2.64
C PRO A 34 8.31 22.07 3.88
N ASN A 35 7.96 22.59 5.05
CA ASN A 35 8.01 21.86 6.32
C ASN A 35 6.84 20.87 6.54
N ALA A 36 5.82 20.89 5.69
CA ALA A 36 4.60 20.10 5.85
C ALA A 36 4.35 19.10 4.70
N ALA A 37 5.10 19.19 3.60
CA ALA A 37 4.86 18.40 2.39
C ALA A 37 4.90 16.89 2.66
N CYS A 38 5.96 16.40 3.30
CA CYS A 38 6.14 14.98 3.62
C CYS A 38 5.04 14.46 4.55
N ILE A 39 4.71 15.20 5.62
CA ILE A 39 3.66 14.82 6.57
C ILE A 39 2.29 14.80 5.89
N SER A 40 2.02 15.77 5.01
CA SER A 40 0.78 15.83 4.24
C SER A 40 0.64 14.67 3.26
N LEU A 41 1.73 14.27 2.60
CA LEU A 41 1.76 13.10 1.74
C LEU A 41 1.48 11.81 2.52
N LEU A 42 2.11 11.63 3.68
CA LEU A 42 1.88 10.47 4.53
C LEU A 42 0.41 10.35 4.95
N LYS A 43 -0.21 11.45 5.37
CA LYS A 43 -1.65 11.46 5.73
C LYS A 43 -2.55 11.11 4.54
N LEU A 44 -2.27 11.69 3.36
CA LEU A 44 -3.01 11.37 2.14
C LEU A 44 -2.97 9.87 1.84
N LEU A 45 -1.77 9.27 1.89
CA LEU A 45 -1.58 7.85 1.63
C LEU A 45 -2.25 6.97 2.69
N GLN A 46 -2.19 7.34 3.97
CA GLN A 46 -2.92 6.62 5.02
C GLN A 46 -4.44 6.64 4.79
N CYS A 47 -4.99 7.79 4.41
CA CYS A 47 -6.41 7.92 4.06
C CYS A 47 -6.77 7.09 2.83
N PHE A 48 -5.92 7.10 1.80
CA PHE A 48 -6.09 6.28 0.60
C PHE A 48 -6.08 4.79 0.95
N CYS A 49 -5.09 4.33 1.73
CA CYS A 49 -5.00 2.96 2.22
C CYS A 49 -6.28 2.53 2.91
N LYS A 50 -6.76 3.36 3.86
CA LYS A 50 -7.98 3.08 4.62
C LYS A 50 -9.21 3.03 3.72
N ARG A 51 -9.34 3.95 2.77
CA ARG A 51 -10.49 4.03 1.85
C ARG A 51 -10.59 2.81 0.93
N HIS A 52 -9.46 2.32 0.44
CA HIS A 52 -9.43 1.23 -0.54
C HIS A 52 -9.10 -0.14 0.08
N GLY A 53 -9.13 -0.25 1.41
CA GLY A 53 -8.92 -1.53 2.10
C GLY A 53 -7.48 -2.05 2.04
N PHE A 54 -6.51 -1.22 1.64
CA PHE A 54 -5.10 -1.59 1.71
C PHE A 54 -4.69 -1.69 3.18
N THR A 55 -4.54 -2.93 3.63
CA THR A 55 -4.09 -3.26 4.97
C THR A 55 -2.91 -4.21 4.85
N ARG A 56 -2.02 -4.21 5.86
CA ARG A 56 -0.96 -5.22 5.92
C ARG A 56 -1.63 -6.60 6.00
N GLN A 57 -1.25 -7.51 5.09
CA GLN A 57 -1.64 -8.91 5.22
C GLN A 57 -1.17 -9.44 6.56
N ARG A 58 -2.12 -9.93 7.37
CA ARG A 58 -1.80 -10.59 8.62
C ARG A 58 -1.44 -12.04 8.32
N PRO A 59 -0.34 -12.58 8.87
CA PRO A 59 -0.11 -14.01 8.85
C PRO A 59 -1.35 -14.71 9.41
N THR A 60 -1.98 -15.56 8.62
CA THR A 60 -3.12 -16.37 9.06
C THR A 60 -2.68 -17.82 9.11
N LYS A 61 -3.05 -18.50 10.20
CA LYS A 61 -2.75 -19.93 10.40
C LYS A 61 -3.48 -20.83 9.39
N LYS A 62 -4.48 -20.29 8.67
CA LYS A 62 -5.32 -21.00 7.70
C LYS A 62 -4.91 -20.79 6.24
N LYS A 63 -3.76 -20.17 5.94
CA LYS A 63 -3.30 -20.05 4.55
C LYS A 63 -2.99 -21.46 4.04
N LEU A 64 -3.75 -21.91 3.03
CA LEU A 64 -3.47 -23.14 2.31
C LEU A 64 -2.09 -23.01 1.65
N LYS A 65 -1.40 -24.15 1.50
CA LYS A 65 -0.14 -24.20 0.77
C LYS A 65 -0.41 -23.86 -0.70
N GLN A 66 0.58 -23.27 -1.37
CA GLN A 66 0.48 -22.90 -2.78
C GLN A 66 0.13 -24.11 -3.67
N THR A 67 0.59 -25.31 -3.29
CA THR A 67 0.27 -26.57 -3.98
C THR A 67 -1.23 -26.87 -3.97
N VAL A 68 -1.88 -26.73 -2.80
CA VAL A 68 -3.33 -26.96 -2.66
C VAL A 68 -4.13 -25.93 -3.46
N LEU A 69 -3.64 -24.69 -3.54
CA LEU A 69 -4.30 -23.65 -4.33
C LEU A 69 -4.18 -23.92 -5.84
N ALA A 70 -3.06 -24.48 -6.30
CA ALA A 70 -2.85 -24.85 -7.70
C ALA A 70 -3.75 -26.04 -8.10
N GLU A 71 -3.87 -27.06 -7.22
CA GLU A 71 -4.77 -28.20 -7.42
C GLU A 71 -6.24 -27.75 -7.58
N VAL A 72 -6.72 -26.88 -6.68
CA VAL A 72 -8.07 -26.31 -6.77
C VAL A 72 -8.25 -25.50 -8.06
N GLN A 73 -7.22 -24.77 -8.50
CA GLN A 73 -7.31 -24.00 -9.73
C GLN A 73 -7.41 -24.90 -10.97
N GLU A 74 -6.70 -26.03 -11.02
CA GLU A 74 -6.83 -27.01 -12.10
C GLU A 74 -8.20 -27.68 -12.10
N GLU A 75 -8.74 -28.07 -10.94
CA GLU A 75 -10.08 -28.68 -10.80
C GLU A 75 -11.20 -27.76 -11.30
N PHE A 76 -11.10 -26.45 -11.06
CA PHE A 76 -12.09 -25.49 -11.57
C PHE A 76 -11.88 -25.10 -13.04
N ALA A 77 -10.71 -25.40 -13.62
CA ALA A 77 -10.39 -25.11 -15.02
C ALA A 77 -10.71 -26.27 -15.98
N SER A 78 -11.01 -27.46 -15.46
CA SER A 78 -11.50 -28.64 -16.21
C SER A 78 -13.02 -28.64 -16.35
#